data_AF-A0A2V7MK99-F1
#
_entry.id   AF-A0A2V7MK99-F1
#
_cell.length_a   1.000
_cell.length_b   1.000
_cell.length_c   1.000
_cell.angle_alpha   90.00
_cell.angle_beta   90.00
_cell.angle_gamma   90.00
#
_symmetry.space_group_name_H-M   'P 1'
#
loop_
_entity.id
_entity.type
_entity.pdbx_description
1 polymer ?
#
loop_
_entity_poly.entity_id
_entity_poly.type
_entity_poly.pdbx_seq_one_letter_code
_entity_poly.pdbx_strand_id
1 'polypeptide(L)'
;MIVDERLERYITELFAPEDAILTAIRERHVALGLPPILISPDEGKLLHVLLRAVGATRVLEIGALAGYSGVWLARALPRHGRLTTIERDPRHAALARRSYAEAGLGDRVELIEGAALAVVPTLAPGFDAVFVDADKEPLAQYFDWSVRLLRAGGLLLCDNAFFHGSVVDEADHSPGTEGVRAFNRLAATDPRVVSAVAPIRDGLVIGVRVSP
;
A
#
# COMPACT_ATOMS: atom_id res chain seq x y z
N MET A 1 -10.65 -15.40 -10.53
CA MET A 1 -9.84 -14.18 -10.65
C MET A 1 -10.30 -13.40 -11.87
N ILE A 2 -10.18 -12.07 -11.84
CA ILE A 2 -10.60 -11.20 -12.95
C ILE A 2 -9.65 -11.37 -14.17
N VAL A 3 -8.43 -11.87 -13.94
CA VAL A 3 -7.41 -12.14 -14.97
C VAL A 3 -7.06 -13.63 -14.99
N ASP A 4 -6.75 -14.17 -16.18
CA ASP A 4 -6.29 -15.56 -16.36
C ASP A 4 -4.91 -15.76 -15.70
N GLU A 5 -4.74 -16.84 -14.94
CA GLU A 5 -3.49 -17.16 -14.21
C GLU A 5 -2.24 -17.20 -15.10
N ARG A 6 -2.38 -17.63 -16.35
CA ARG A 6 -1.26 -17.67 -17.30
C ARG A 6 -0.84 -16.27 -17.71
N LEU A 7 -1.81 -15.35 -17.83
CA LEU A 7 -1.54 -13.94 -18.11
C LEU A 7 -0.90 -13.27 -16.89
N GLU A 8 -1.39 -13.53 -15.68
CA GLU A 8 -0.77 -13.00 -14.44
C GLU A 8 0.68 -13.44 -14.31
N ARG A 9 0.96 -14.73 -14.55
CA ARG A 9 2.33 -15.27 -14.54
C ARG A 9 3.20 -14.64 -15.61
N TYR A 10 2.71 -14.58 -16.84
CA TYR A 10 3.41 -13.95 -17.96
C TYR A 10 3.78 -12.49 -17.65
N ILE A 11 2.86 -11.71 -17.08
CA ILE A 11 3.10 -10.33 -16.68
C ILE A 11 4.13 -10.24 -15.56
N THR A 12 3.98 -11.05 -14.52
CA THR A 12 4.86 -11.02 -13.34
C THR A 12 6.30 -11.36 -13.72
N GLU A 13 6.50 -12.45 -14.46
CA GLU A 13 7.84 -12.91 -14.89
C GLU A 13 8.52 -11.90 -15.82
N LEU A 14 7.75 -11.22 -16.68
CA LEU A 14 8.31 -10.29 -17.67
C LEU A 14 8.57 -8.89 -17.12
N PHE A 15 7.66 -8.35 -16.29
CA PHE A 15 7.69 -6.94 -15.88
C PHE A 15 8.12 -6.72 -14.43
N ALA A 16 7.96 -7.74 -13.57
CA ALA A 16 8.25 -7.65 -12.15
C ALA A 16 9.22 -8.73 -11.64
N PRO A 17 10.36 -9.00 -12.34
CA PRO A 17 11.36 -9.91 -11.82
C PRO A 17 11.91 -9.37 -10.50
N GLU A 18 11.93 -10.22 -9.50
CA GLU A 18 12.43 -9.88 -8.17
C GLU A 18 13.95 -10.06 -8.11
N ASP A 19 14.61 -9.18 -7.36
CA ASP A 19 16.01 -9.37 -7.01
C ASP A 19 16.15 -10.28 -5.79
N ALA A 20 17.41 -10.55 -5.41
CA ALA A 20 17.72 -11.39 -4.26
C ALA A 20 17.16 -10.82 -2.94
N ILE A 21 16.98 -9.49 -2.84
CA ILE A 21 16.45 -8.85 -1.63
C ILE A 21 14.95 -9.11 -1.50
N LEU A 22 14.17 -8.81 -2.54
CA LEU A 22 12.73 -9.06 -2.55
C LEU A 22 12.43 -10.56 -2.37
N THR A 23 13.23 -11.42 -3.00
CA THR A 23 13.15 -12.88 -2.82
C THR A 23 13.40 -13.30 -1.38
N ALA A 24 14.48 -12.82 -0.77
CA ALA A 24 14.81 -13.14 0.62
C ALA A 24 13.73 -12.67 1.61
N ILE A 25 13.07 -11.53 1.35
CA ILE A 25 11.97 -11.02 2.19
C ILE A 25 10.79 -11.99 2.13
N ARG A 26 10.37 -12.44 0.95
CA ARG A 26 9.26 -13.40 0.82
C ARG A 26 9.58 -14.75 1.44
N GLU A 27 10.78 -15.29 1.21
CA GLU A 27 11.21 -16.56 1.79
C GLU A 27 11.22 -16.51 3.31
N ARG A 28 11.76 -15.41 3.88
CA ARG A 28 11.76 -15.18 5.33
C ARG A 28 10.35 -15.06 5.90
N HIS A 29 9.47 -14.36 5.18
CA HIS A 29 8.07 -14.22 5.56
C HIS A 29 7.39 -15.59 5.70
N VAL A 30 7.59 -16.48 4.72
CA VAL A 30 7.10 -17.88 4.78
C VAL A 30 7.75 -18.65 5.92
N ALA A 31 9.07 -18.58 6.06
CA ALA A 31 9.81 -19.33 7.08
C ALA A 31 9.43 -18.94 8.52
N LEU A 32 9.02 -17.69 8.75
CA LEU A 32 8.56 -17.18 10.03
C LEU A 32 7.06 -17.37 10.27
N GLY A 33 6.33 -17.95 9.30
CA GLY A 33 4.89 -18.20 9.42
C GLY A 33 4.06 -16.92 9.52
N LEU A 34 4.50 -15.84 8.87
CA LEU A 34 3.73 -14.61 8.82
C LEU A 34 2.45 -14.79 7.96
N PRO A 35 1.40 -13.98 8.18
CA PRO A 35 0.18 -14.05 7.38
C PRO A 35 0.49 -13.78 5.90
N PRO A 36 -0.01 -14.59 4.94
CA PRO A 36 0.35 -14.50 3.52
C PRO A 36 -0.37 -13.33 2.81
N ILE A 37 -0.16 -12.12 3.32
CA ILE A 37 -0.82 -10.87 2.92
C ILE A 37 0.16 -9.88 2.28
N LEU A 38 1.34 -10.35 1.86
CA LEU A 38 2.25 -9.52 1.07
C LEU A 38 1.61 -9.19 -0.27
N ILE A 39 1.75 -7.94 -0.72
CA ILE A 39 1.44 -7.59 -2.10
C ILE A 39 2.24 -8.46 -3.08
N SER A 40 1.67 -8.66 -4.26
CA SER A 40 2.33 -9.38 -5.35
C SER A 40 3.47 -8.56 -6.00
N PRO A 41 4.45 -9.19 -6.68
CA PRO A 41 5.51 -8.45 -7.37
C PRO A 41 4.99 -7.51 -8.47
N ASP A 42 3.99 -7.93 -9.24
CA ASP A 42 3.34 -7.14 -10.29
C ASP A 42 2.61 -5.92 -9.72
N GLU A 43 1.98 -6.04 -8.55
CA GLU A 43 1.39 -4.90 -7.86
C GLU A 43 2.46 -3.95 -7.31
N GLY A 44 3.52 -4.47 -6.68
CA GLY A 44 4.68 -3.67 -6.26
C GLY A 44 5.31 -2.90 -7.42
N LYS A 45 5.37 -3.52 -8.60
CA LYS A 45 5.84 -2.89 -9.83
C LYS A 45 4.91 -1.78 -10.31
N LEU A 46 3.59 -1.99 -10.26
CA LEU A 46 2.61 -0.96 -10.59
C LEU A 46 2.73 0.25 -9.66
N LEU A 47 2.80 0.03 -8.34
CA LEU A 47 3.02 1.08 -7.34
C LEU A 47 4.31 1.85 -7.65
N HIS A 48 5.39 1.14 -7.97
CA HIS A 48 6.66 1.75 -8.36
C HIS A 48 6.53 2.67 -9.58
N VAL A 49 5.80 2.23 -10.63
CA VAL A 49 5.57 3.03 -11.84
C VAL A 49 4.72 4.27 -11.52
N LEU A 50 3.65 4.12 -10.75
CA LEU A 50 2.76 5.23 -10.37
C LEU A 50 3.50 6.32 -9.60
N LEU A 51 4.30 5.93 -8.60
CA LEU A 51 5.13 6.87 -7.84
C LEU A 51 6.13 7.63 -8.71
N ARG A 52 6.75 6.94 -9.68
CA ARG A 52 7.67 7.55 -10.66
C ARG A 52 6.93 8.52 -11.58
N ALA A 53 5.73 8.16 -12.04
CA ALA A 53 4.93 8.97 -12.94
C ALA A 53 4.53 10.31 -12.31
N VAL A 54 4.24 10.33 -11.01
CA VAL A 54 3.89 11.57 -10.29
C VAL A 54 5.11 12.30 -9.70
N GLY A 55 6.32 11.79 -9.94
CA GLY A 55 7.54 12.37 -9.39
C GLY A 55 7.58 12.37 -7.85
N ALA A 56 7.05 11.32 -7.22
CA ALA A 56 6.93 11.27 -5.76
C ALA A 56 8.29 11.36 -5.06
N THR A 57 8.33 12.17 -4.00
CA THR A 57 9.49 12.38 -3.14
C THR A 57 9.17 12.08 -1.67
N ARG A 58 7.92 12.23 -1.24
CA ARG A 58 7.47 11.96 0.12
C ARG A 58 6.25 11.05 0.10
N VAL A 59 6.42 9.80 0.51
CA VAL A 59 5.36 8.77 0.47
C VAL A 59 5.05 8.29 1.87
N LEU A 60 3.76 8.09 2.15
CA LEU A 60 3.28 7.43 3.37
C LEU A 60 2.80 6.02 3.01
N GLU A 61 3.19 5.03 3.81
CA GLU A 61 2.64 3.69 3.82
C GLU A 61 1.97 3.42 5.18
N ILE A 62 0.77 2.87 5.15
CA ILE A 62 0.03 2.40 6.32
C ILE A 62 -0.03 0.89 6.24
N GLY A 63 0.77 0.21 7.08
CA GLY A 63 0.98 -1.25 7.06
C GLY A 63 2.30 -1.61 6.39
N ALA A 64 3.31 -2.00 7.17
CA ALA A 64 4.63 -2.34 6.64
C ALA A 64 4.84 -3.86 6.55
N LEU A 65 4.27 -4.62 7.49
CA LEU A 65 4.50 -6.05 7.67
C LEU A 65 6.01 -6.37 7.69
N ALA A 66 6.51 -7.09 6.69
CA ALA A 66 7.92 -7.45 6.56
C ALA A 66 8.73 -6.48 5.68
N GLY A 67 8.13 -5.38 5.22
CA GLY A 67 8.75 -4.31 4.44
C GLY A 67 8.83 -4.55 2.93
N TYR A 68 8.11 -5.54 2.39
CA TYR A 68 8.19 -5.89 0.96
C TYR A 68 7.66 -4.77 0.05
N SER A 69 6.44 -4.28 0.32
CA SER A 69 5.85 -3.11 -0.35
C SER A 69 6.74 -1.88 -0.17
N GLY A 70 7.18 -1.61 1.06
CA GLY A 70 8.06 -0.48 1.38
C GLY A 70 9.36 -0.46 0.57
N VAL A 71 9.95 -1.62 0.24
CA VAL A 71 11.12 -1.70 -0.66
C VAL A 71 10.77 -1.24 -2.08
N TRP A 72 9.62 -1.66 -2.63
CA TRP A 72 9.15 -1.18 -3.93
C TRP A 72 8.91 0.33 -3.95
N LEU A 73 8.21 0.84 -2.92
CA LEU A 73 7.88 2.25 -2.78
C LEU A 73 9.15 3.10 -2.65
N ALA A 74 10.05 2.78 -1.72
CA ALA A 74 11.27 3.55 -1.48
C ALA A 74 12.25 3.51 -2.68
N ARG A 75 12.30 2.40 -3.43
CA ARG A 75 13.07 2.31 -4.68
C ARG A 75 12.52 3.20 -5.80
N ALA A 76 11.22 3.53 -5.77
CA ALA A 76 10.61 4.43 -6.75
C ALA A 76 11.00 5.89 -6.53
N LEU A 77 11.39 6.27 -5.32
CA LEU A 77 11.68 7.66 -5.00
C LEU A 77 13.09 8.06 -5.48
N PRO A 78 13.34 9.34 -5.79
CA PRO A 78 14.70 9.84 -6.03
C PRO A 78 15.54 9.77 -4.75
N ARG A 79 16.87 9.87 -4.84
CA ARG A 79 17.80 9.71 -3.68
C ARG A 79 17.44 10.55 -2.46
N HIS A 80 16.91 11.77 -2.66
CA HIS A 80 16.49 12.68 -1.60
C HIS A 80 15.07 12.38 -1.06
N GLY A 81 14.31 11.52 -1.74
CA GLY A 81 12.98 11.11 -1.32
C GLY A 81 13.00 10.21 -0.07
N ARG A 82 11.85 10.19 0.60
CA ARG A 82 11.61 9.52 1.87
C ARG A 82 10.29 8.76 1.84
N LEU A 83 10.34 7.54 2.36
CA LEU A 83 9.16 6.76 2.71
C LEU A 83 8.97 6.86 4.23
N THR A 84 7.79 7.29 4.67
CA THR A 84 7.34 7.08 6.05
C THR A 84 6.41 5.88 6.03
N THR A 85 6.65 4.87 6.87
CA THR A 85 5.81 3.67 6.97
C THR A 85 5.39 3.43 8.42
N ILE A 86 4.16 2.99 8.61
CA ILE A 86 3.58 2.75 9.94
C ILE A 86 3.32 1.26 10.12
N GLU A 87 3.81 0.69 11.21
CA GLU A 87 3.58 -0.71 11.57
C GLU A 87 3.18 -0.83 13.04
N ARG A 88 2.13 -1.59 13.32
CA ARG A 88 1.60 -1.75 14.68
C ARG A 88 2.32 -2.84 15.46
N ASP A 89 2.68 -3.94 14.81
CA ASP A 89 3.33 -5.08 15.46
C ASP A 89 4.85 -4.86 15.54
N PRO A 90 5.45 -4.80 16.75
CA PRO A 90 6.88 -4.55 16.90
C PRO A 90 7.77 -5.63 16.25
N ARG A 91 7.29 -6.87 16.13
CA ARG A 91 8.02 -7.97 15.46
C ARG A 91 8.04 -7.76 13.95
N HIS A 92 6.91 -7.37 13.37
CA HIS A 92 6.84 -6.98 11.95
C HIS A 92 7.73 -5.76 11.70
N ALA A 93 7.63 -4.73 12.54
CA ALA A 93 8.46 -3.53 12.45
C ALA A 93 9.97 -3.85 12.46
N ALA A 94 10.41 -4.77 13.33
CA ALA A 94 11.80 -5.22 13.37
C ALA A 94 12.23 -5.92 12.07
N LEU A 95 11.35 -6.76 11.50
CA LEU A 95 11.61 -7.41 10.21
C LEU A 95 11.65 -6.40 9.05
N ALA A 96 10.72 -5.45 9.00
CA ALA A 96 10.71 -4.40 7.99
C ALA A 96 11.99 -3.55 8.04
N ARG A 97 12.45 -3.13 9.24
CA ARG A 97 13.73 -2.42 9.39
C ARG A 97 14.91 -3.22 8.86
N ARG A 98 14.94 -4.52 9.15
CA ARG A 98 15.98 -5.42 8.61
C ARG A 98 15.91 -5.47 7.08
N SER A 99 14.72 -5.62 6.50
CA SER A 99 14.52 -5.60 5.05
C SER A 99 15.01 -4.30 4.41
N TYR A 100 14.72 -3.14 5.01
CA TYR A 100 15.19 -1.84 4.52
C TYR A 100 16.71 -1.69 4.63
N ALA A 101 17.33 -2.18 5.70
CA ALA A 101 18.77 -2.19 5.84
C ALA A 101 19.45 -3.08 4.79
N GLU A 102 18.97 -4.31 4.60
CA GLU A 102 19.45 -5.25 3.57
C GLU A 102 19.28 -4.68 2.16
N ALA A 103 18.23 -3.90 1.92
CA ALA A 103 17.98 -3.22 0.65
C ALA A 103 18.82 -1.94 0.43
N GLY A 104 19.61 -1.49 1.42
CA GLY A 104 20.35 -0.23 1.36
C GLY A 104 19.46 1.03 1.44
N LEU A 105 18.29 0.92 2.06
CA LEU A 105 17.25 1.95 2.13
C LEU A 105 17.03 2.50 3.55
N GLY A 106 17.81 2.06 4.54
CA GLY A 106 17.64 2.46 5.95
C GLY A 106 17.59 3.98 6.18
N ASP A 107 18.42 4.75 5.45
CA ASP A 107 18.45 6.22 5.57
C ASP A 107 17.30 6.93 4.83
N ARG A 108 16.47 6.18 4.11
CA ARG A 108 15.39 6.68 3.26
C ARG A 108 14.00 6.24 3.73
N VAL A 109 13.93 5.29 4.66
CA VAL A 109 12.69 4.77 5.21
C VAL A 109 12.62 5.09 6.70
N GLU A 110 11.65 5.92 7.06
CA GLU A 110 11.27 6.17 8.45
C GLU A 110 10.14 5.21 8.83
N LEU A 111 10.43 4.25 9.72
CA LEU A 111 9.42 3.35 10.26
C LEU A 111 8.95 3.85 11.63
N ILE A 112 7.67 4.14 11.75
CA ILE A 112 6.99 4.54 12.98
C ILE A 112 6.23 3.34 13.53
N GLU A 113 6.57 2.92 14.75
CA GLU A 113 5.82 1.87 15.46
C GLU A 113 4.58 2.47 16.14
N GLY A 114 3.41 1.89 15.88
CA GLY A 114 2.18 2.29 16.56
C GLY A 114 0.91 1.97 15.77
N ALA A 115 -0.23 2.14 16.43
CA ALA A 115 -1.51 2.07 15.75
C ALA A 115 -1.63 3.24 14.74
N ALA A 116 -1.94 2.94 13.49
CA ALA A 116 -1.96 3.94 12.42
C ALA A 116 -2.84 5.15 12.76
N LEU A 117 -4.04 4.93 13.31
CA LEU A 117 -4.95 6.02 13.72
C LEU A 117 -4.44 6.89 14.87
N ALA A 118 -3.45 6.43 15.64
CA ALA A 118 -2.76 7.25 16.63
C ALA A 118 -1.58 8.03 16.02
N VAL A 119 -0.96 7.50 14.96
CA VAL A 119 0.22 8.08 14.30
C VAL A 119 -0.17 9.12 13.25
N VAL A 120 -1.10 8.81 12.34
CA VAL A 120 -1.47 9.69 11.22
C VAL A 120 -1.89 11.12 11.63
N PRO A 121 -2.54 11.38 12.79
CA PRO A 121 -2.85 12.74 13.22
C PRO A 121 -1.62 13.59 13.57
N THR A 122 -0.48 12.96 13.84
CA THR A 122 0.78 13.63 14.21
C THR A 122 1.62 14.02 12.99
N LEU A 123 1.29 13.48 11.80
CA LEU A 123 2.05 13.70 10.59
C LEU A 123 1.67 15.04 9.94
N ALA A 124 2.69 15.78 9.50
CA ALA A 124 2.47 16.98 8.71
C ALA A 124 1.96 16.60 7.29
N PRO A 125 0.98 17.31 6.73
CA PRO A 125 0.48 17.05 5.38
C PRO A 125 1.53 17.35 4.30
N GLY A 126 1.21 17.06 3.04
CA GLY A 126 2.07 17.28 1.88
C GLY A 126 2.77 16.03 1.36
N PHE A 127 2.18 14.85 1.58
CA PHE A 127 2.64 13.61 0.95
C PHE A 127 2.28 13.60 -0.53
N ASP A 128 3.19 13.11 -1.38
CA ASP A 128 2.97 12.91 -2.80
C ASP A 128 2.12 11.67 -3.09
N ALA A 129 2.18 10.68 -2.21
CA ALA A 129 1.35 9.49 -2.25
C ALA A 129 1.11 8.92 -0.83
N VAL A 130 -0.04 8.29 -0.65
CA VAL A 130 -0.38 7.48 0.53
C VAL A 130 -0.82 6.11 0.04
N PHE A 131 -0.15 5.05 0.49
CA PHE A 131 -0.52 3.66 0.25
C PHE A 131 -1.10 3.05 1.53
N VAL A 132 -2.30 2.51 1.43
CA VAL A 132 -3.03 1.88 2.54
C VAL A 132 -3.12 0.38 2.30
N ASP A 133 -2.44 -0.39 3.14
CA ASP A 133 -2.47 -1.85 3.17
C ASP A 133 -2.41 -2.34 4.62
N ALA A 134 -3.50 -2.10 5.34
CA ALA A 134 -3.62 -2.39 6.77
C ALA A 134 -4.95 -3.09 7.09
N ASP A 135 -5.34 -3.04 8.36
CA ASP A 135 -6.62 -3.57 8.83
C ASP A 135 -7.81 -2.91 8.14
N LYS A 136 -8.82 -3.73 7.84
CA LYS A 136 -9.91 -3.36 6.93
C LYS A 136 -11.02 -2.55 7.60
N GLU A 137 -11.31 -2.83 8.88
CA GLU A 137 -12.39 -2.16 9.63
C GLU A 137 -12.27 -0.62 9.64
N PRO A 138 -11.09 -0.02 9.93
CA PRO A 138 -10.95 1.43 9.94
C PRO A 138 -10.69 2.07 8.56
N LEU A 139 -10.83 1.36 7.44
CA LEU A 139 -10.46 1.90 6.13
C LEU A 139 -11.13 3.25 5.79
N ALA A 140 -12.39 3.47 6.19
CA ALA A 140 -13.04 4.77 6.01
C ALA A 140 -12.31 5.93 6.71
N GLN A 141 -11.69 5.67 7.86
CA GLN A 141 -10.88 6.64 8.58
C GLN A 141 -9.51 6.83 7.92
N TYR A 142 -8.92 5.73 7.42
CA TYR A 142 -7.69 5.81 6.61
C TYR A 142 -7.90 6.61 5.33
N PHE A 143 -9.05 6.49 4.67
CA PHE A 143 -9.41 7.33 3.52
C PHE A 143 -9.32 8.82 3.90
N ASP A 144 -10.04 9.25 4.93
CA ASP A 144 -10.12 10.67 5.28
C ASP A 144 -8.75 11.24 5.70
N TRP A 145 -7.97 10.48 6.47
CA TRP A 145 -6.60 10.87 6.82
C TRP A 145 -5.68 10.91 5.61
N SER A 146 -5.77 9.94 4.70
CA SER A 146 -4.96 9.92 3.49
C SER A 146 -5.23 11.16 2.63
N VAL A 147 -6.51 11.50 2.42
CA VAL A 147 -6.89 12.71 1.67
C VAL A 147 -6.38 13.98 2.37
N ARG A 148 -6.47 14.09 3.70
CA ARG A 148 -5.94 15.25 4.45
C ARG A 148 -4.42 15.38 4.31
N LEU A 149 -3.69 14.27 4.35
CA LEU A 149 -2.23 14.22 4.34
C LEU A 149 -1.62 14.38 2.95
N LEU A 150 -2.34 14.01 1.89
CA LEU A 150 -1.90 14.19 0.51
C LEU A 150 -1.75 15.66 0.14
N ARG A 151 -0.84 16.03 -0.76
CA ARG A 151 -0.93 17.31 -1.46
C ARG A 151 -2.02 17.27 -2.55
N ALA A 152 -2.43 18.43 -3.05
CA ALA A 152 -3.19 18.47 -4.31
C ALA A 152 -2.39 17.79 -5.44
N GLY A 153 -3.06 16.96 -6.22
CA GLY A 153 -2.47 16.10 -7.25
C GLY A 153 -1.68 14.89 -6.70
N GLY A 154 -1.76 14.60 -5.40
CA GLY A 154 -1.11 13.43 -4.79
C GLY A 154 -1.92 12.15 -4.97
N LEU A 155 -1.25 11.00 -4.93
CA LEU A 155 -1.86 9.67 -5.16
C LEU A 155 -2.44 9.06 -3.88
N LEU A 156 -3.72 8.71 -3.92
CA LEU A 156 -4.35 7.81 -2.95
C LEU A 156 -4.29 6.39 -3.51
N LEU A 157 -3.69 5.45 -2.79
CA LEU A 157 -3.55 4.06 -3.18
C LEU A 157 -4.06 3.17 -2.04
N CYS A 158 -4.92 2.20 -2.32
CA CYS A 158 -5.43 1.28 -1.30
C CYS A 158 -5.60 -0.13 -1.87
N ASP A 159 -4.98 -1.11 -1.23
CA ASP A 159 -5.05 -2.52 -1.63
C ASP A 159 -6.35 -3.19 -1.13
N ASN A 160 -6.68 -4.32 -1.75
CA ASN A 160 -7.81 -5.22 -1.48
C ASN A 160 -9.17 -4.56 -1.70
N ALA A 161 -9.32 -3.81 -2.80
CA ALA A 161 -10.57 -3.16 -3.20
C ALA A 161 -11.72 -4.15 -3.43
N PHE A 162 -11.43 -5.41 -3.79
CA PHE A 162 -12.43 -6.46 -3.99
C PHE A 162 -12.62 -7.35 -2.77
N PHE A 163 -11.63 -7.40 -1.87
CA PHE A 163 -11.63 -8.19 -0.64
C PHE A 163 -12.14 -9.61 -0.85
N HIS A 164 -11.52 -10.32 -1.80
CA HIS A 164 -11.85 -11.67 -2.21
C HIS A 164 -13.30 -11.86 -2.70
N GLY A 165 -13.91 -10.79 -3.20
CA GLY A 165 -15.30 -10.77 -3.69
C GLY A 165 -16.34 -10.49 -2.61
N SER A 166 -15.97 -10.34 -1.34
CA SER A 166 -16.95 -10.10 -0.28
C SER A 166 -17.68 -8.77 -0.44
N VAL A 167 -17.07 -7.79 -1.10
CA VAL A 167 -17.69 -6.47 -1.32
C VAL A 167 -18.98 -6.55 -2.16
N VAL A 168 -19.14 -7.60 -2.98
CA VAL A 168 -20.35 -7.86 -3.77
C VAL A 168 -21.25 -8.97 -3.20
N ASP A 169 -20.85 -9.63 -2.10
CA ASP A 169 -21.69 -10.60 -1.40
C ASP A 169 -22.63 -9.90 -0.43
N GLU A 170 -23.89 -9.69 -0.83
CA GLU A 170 -24.90 -9.00 -0.02
C GLU A 170 -25.15 -9.62 1.35
N ALA A 171 -24.78 -10.90 1.58
CA ALA A 171 -24.94 -11.56 2.87
C ALA A 171 -23.77 -11.33 3.84
N ASP A 172 -22.61 -10.89 3.36
CA ASP A 172 -21.46 -10.63 4.22
C ASP A 172 -21.52 -9.21 4.80
N HIS A 173 -21.65 -9.14 6.13
CA HIS A 173 -21.61 -7.92 6.93
C HIS A 173 -20.48 -7.93 7.96
N SER A 174 -19.43 -8.72 7.72
CA SER A 174 -18.25 -8.70 8.57
C SER A 174 -17.66 -7.29 8.62
N PRO A 175 -17.09 -6.86 9.77
CA PRO A 175 -16.52 -5.52 9.92
C PRO A 175 -15.49 -5.15 8.83
N GLY A 176 -14.70 -6.13 8.37
CA GLY A 176 -13.74 -5.93 7.29
C GLY A 176 -14.42 -5.62 5.94
N THR A 177 -15.43 -6.40 5.57
CA THR A 177 -16.20 -6.19 4.33
C THR A 177 -16.90 -4.84 4.32
N GLU A 178 -17.52 -4.44 5.43
CA GLU A 178 -18.13 -3.12 5.55
C GLU A 178 -17.09 -1.98 5.51
N GLY A 179 -15.91 -2.18 6.08
CA GLY A 179 -14.79 -1.25 5.99
C GLY A 179 -14.31 -1.01 4.55
N VAL A 180 -14.13 -2.08 3.78
CA VAL A 180 -13.74 -2.00 2.35
C VAL A 180 -14.85 -1.35 1.52
N ARG A 181 -16.11 -1.73 1.72
CA ARG A 181 -17.26 -1.09 1.05
C ARG A 181 -17.32 0.41 1.34
N ALA A 182 -17.07 0.81 2.59
CA ALA A 182 -17.06 2.21 2.99
C ALA A 182 -15.92 2.99 2.30
N PHE A 183 -14.71 2.44 2.25
CA PHE A 183 -13.59 3.04 1.51
C PHE A 183 -13.90 3.18 0.03
N ASN A 184 -14.38 2.12 -0.62
CA ASN A 184 -14.70 2.12 -2.04
C ASN A 184 -15.76 3.18 -2.37
N ARG A 185 -16.81 3.29 -1.53
CA ARG A 185 -17.84 4.33 -1.69
C ARG A 185 -17.23 5.73 -1.59
N LEU A 186 -16.42 5.99 -0.55
CA LEU A 186 -15.75 7.27 -0.37
C LEU A 186 -14.83 7.60 -1.54
N ALA A 187 -13.97 6.67 -1.97
CA ALA A 187 -13.09 6.86 -3.11
C ALA A 187 -13.86 7.16 -4.40
N ALA A 188 -15.03 6.56 -4.59
CA ALA A 188 -15.86 6.76 -5.78
C ALA A 188 -16.67 8.07 -5.76
N THR A 189 -17.05 8.59 -4.59
CA THR A 189 -18.02 9.69 -4.48
C THR A 189 -17.52 10.95 -3.80
N ASP A 190 -16.42 10.90 -3.04
CA ASP A 190 -15.91 12.07 -2.32
C ASP A 190 -15.30 13.08 -3.32
N PRO A 191 -15.78 14.34 -3.34
CA PRO A 191 -15.37 15.31 -4.36
C PRO A 191 -13.90 15.73 -4.24
N ARG A 192 -13.22 15.40 -3.13
CA ARG A 192 -11.79 15.69 -2.94
C ARG A 192 -10.88 14.74 -3.72
N VAL A 193 -11.41 13.69 -4.32
CA VAL A 193 -10.64 12.67 -5.03
C VAL A 193 -11.33 12.29 -6.34
N VAL A 194 -10.54 12.11 -7.40
CA VAL A 194 -10.97 11.39 -8.61
C VAL A 194 -10.26 10.05 -8.62
N SER A 195 -10.99 8.95 -8.72
CA SER A 195 -10.41 7.60 -8.59
C SER A 195 -10.95 6.58 -9.58
N ALA A 196 -10.20 5.48 -9.72
CA ALA A 196 -10.57 4.27 -10.42
C ALA A 196 -10.04 3.05 -9.66
N VAL A 197 -10.57 1.87 -9.97
CA VAL A 197 -10.03 0.59 -9.46
C VAL A 197 -9.31 -0.13 -10.60
N ALA A 198 -8.06 -0.48 -10.38
CA ALA A 198 -7.31 -1.37 -11.26
C ALA A 198 -7.56 -2.83 -10.82
N PRO A 199 -8.03 -3.72 -11.72
CA PRO A 199 -8.31 -5.12 -11.37
C PRO A 199 -7.04 -5.99 -11.33
N ILE A 200 -6.01 -5.51 -10.64
CA ILE A 200 -4.80 -6.27 -10.35
C ILE A 200 -5.01 -7.03 -9.04
N ARG A 201 -4.76 -8.34 -9.04
CA ARG A 201 -4.95 -9.22 -7.86
C ARG A 201 -6.32 -9.02 -7.19
N ASP A 202 -6.33 -8.56 -5.95
CA ASP A 202 -7.53 -8.33 -5.15
C ASP A 202 -8.07 -6.89 -5.26
N GLY A 203 -7.60 -6.15 -6.27
CA GLY A 203 -8.06 -4.82 -6.64
C GLY A 203 -7.26 -3.72 -5.94
N LEU A 204 -6.73 -2.79 -6.73
CA LEU A 204 -6.04 -1.60 -6.23
C LEU A 204 -6.88 -0.36 -6.54
N VAL A 205 -7.32 0.37 -5.51
CA VAL A 205 -7.87 1.71 -5.69
C VAL A 205 -6.72 2.66 -6.05
N ILE A 206 -6.89 3.42 -7.13
CA ILE A 206 -5.97 4.47 -7.56
C ILE A 206 -6.76 5.77 -7.65
N GLY A 207 -6.46 6.71 -6.76
CA GLY A 207 -7.08 8.03 -6.72
C GLY A 207 -6.05 9.14 -6.82
N VAL A 208 -6.50 10.30 -7.28
CA VAL A 208 -5.75 11.55 -7.24
C VAL A 208 -6.52 12.54 -6.40
N ARG A 209 -5.89 13.08 -5.35
CA ARG A 209 -6.47 14.20 -4.59
C ARG A 209 -6.60 15.40 -5.51
N VAL A 210 -7.80 15.93 -5.66
CA VAL A 210 -8.06 17.18 -6.37
C VAL A 210 -8.19 18.34 -5.38
N SER A 211 -7.81 19.54 -5.80
CA SER A 211 -8.22 20.74 -5.06
C SER A 211 -9.72 20.95 -5.31
N PRO A 212 -10.54 21.18 -4.27
CA PRO A 212 -11.90 21.66 -4.48
C PRO A 212 -11.91 23.02 -5.18
#